data_AF-A0A257VU28-F1
#
_entry.id   AF-A0A257VU28-F1
#
_cell.length_a   1.000
_cell.length_b   1.000
_cell.length_c   1.000
_cell.angle_alpha   90.00
_cell.angle_beta   90.00
_cell.angle_gamma   90.00
#
_symmetry.space_group_name_H-M   'P 1'
#
loop_
_entity.id
_entity.type
_entity.pdbx_description
1 polymer ?
#
loop_
_entity_poly.entity_id
_entity_poly.type
_entity_poly.pdbx_seq_one_letter_code
_entity_poly.pdbx_strand_id
1 'polypeptide(L)'
;MAATVFPAALPNVIGVASVGAQNQRSAFSNFGTPLVTVAAPGEGIVTTYPGGGYAAAWGTSYSAPFVAGAVAMIANRHPNVTPSEAKAAVRRATPLTPDMGAGLLNLPLAVAAPQ
;
A
#
# COMPACT_ATOMS: atom_id res chain seq x y z
N MET A 1 20.25 -0.91 -0.95
CA MET A 1 20.03 -1.95 0.08
C MET A 1 18.71 -1.65 0.77
N ALA A 2 17.95 -2.67 1.16
CA ALA A 2 16.76 -2.46 1.99
C ALA A 2 17.21 -1.91 3.35
N ALA A 3 16.67 -0.77 3.77
CA ALA A 3 16.99 -0.16 5.05
C ALA A 3 15.81 -0.37 6.01
N THR A 4 16.05 -0.77 7.24
CA THR A 4 14.97 -0.83 8.23
C THR A 4 14.49 0.57 8.55
N VAL A 5 13.24 0.91 8.19
CA VAL A 5 12.66 2.23 8.39
C VAL A 5 11.39 2.12 9.23
N PHE A 6 11.37 2.81 10.36
CA PHE A 6 10.21 2.91 11.24
C PHE A 6 9.32 4.10 10.84
N PRO A 7 7.99 4.02 11.04
CA PRO A 7 7.26 2.94 11.69
C PRO A 7 6.91 1.75 10.78
N ALA A 8 7.22 1.79 9.47
CA ALA A 8 6.85 0.74 8.51
C ALA A 8 7.38 -0.66 8.87
N ALA A 9 8.54 -0.73 9.54
CA ALA A 9 9.13 -1.98 10.03
C ALA A 9 8.41 -2.62 11.24
N LEU A 10 7.42 -1.95 11.85
CA LEU A 10 6.71 -2.49 13.01
C LEU A 10 5.76 -3.63 12.59
N PRO A 11 5.68 -4.74 13.35
CA PRO A 11 4.85 -5.90 12.99
C PRO A 11 3.36 -5.61 12.78
N ASN A 12 2.81 -4.64 13.51
CA ASN A 12 1.41 -4.23 13.46
C ASN A 12 1.13 -3.08 12.48
N VAL A 13 2.15 -2.55 11.79
CA VAL A 13 2.00 -1.53 10.75
C VAL A 13 1.89 -2.20 9.38
N ILE A 14 1.13 -1.58 8.47
CA ILE A 14 1.07 -1.99 7.07
C ILE A 14 2.15 -1.18 6.33
N GLY A 15 3.29 -1.82 6.07
CA GLY A 15 4.35 -1.22 5.26
C GLY A 15 3.97 -1.21 3.78
N VAL A 16 4.01 -0.03 3.15
CA VAL A 16 3.58 0.17 1.77
C VAL A 16 4.75 0.55 0.86
N ALA A 17 5.02 -0.28 -0.14
CA ALA A 17 5.99 0.02 -1.18
C ALA A 17 5.37 0.79 -2.35
N SER A 18 6.21 1.48 -3.11
CA SER A 18 5.81 2.22 -4.31
C SER A 18 6.16 1.45 -5.58
N VAL A 19 5.23 1.47 -6.53
CA VAL A 19 5.44 1.06 -7.92
C VAL A 19 5.14 2.18 -8.91
N GLY A 20 5.80 2.13 -10.06
CA GLY A 20 5.47 2.94 -11.23
C GLY A 20 4.38 2.29 -12.12
N ALA A 21 4.07 2.96 -13.23
CA ALA A 21 3.02 2.54 -14.17
C ALA A 21 3.26 1.15 -14.81
N GLN A 22 4.51 0.70 -14.88
CA GLN A 22 4.86 -0.63 -15.40
C GLN A 22 4.81 -1.73 -14.31
N ASN A 23 4.22 -1.45 -13.15
CA ASN A 23 4.18 -2.33 -11.98
C ASN A 23 5.57 -2.78 -11.48
N GLN A 24 6.60 -1.99 -11.80
CA GLN A 24 7.95 -2.18 -11.29
C GLN A 24 8.15 -1.36 -10.03
N ARG A 25 8.98 -1.88 -9.10
CA ARG A 25 9.35 -1.15 -7.88
C ARG A 25 9.95 0.20 -8.25
N SER A 26 9.46 1.26 -7.63
CA SER A 26 10.07 2.58 -7.77
C SER A 26 11.50 2.59 -7.27
N ALA A 27 12.41 3.27 -7.98
CA ALA A 27 13.83 3.28 -7.64
C ALA A 27 14.08 3.71 -6.18
N PHE A 28 13.31 4.69 -5.70
CA PHE A 28 13.35 5.21 -4.31
C PHE A 28 12.64 4.32 -3.28
N SER A 29 11.81 3.36 -3.70
CA SER A 29 11.01 2.55 -2.76
C SER A 29 11.90 1.58 -2.02
N ASN A 30 11.70 1.50 -0.70
CA ASN A 30 12.21 0.39 0.08
C ASN A 30 11.48 -0.92 -0.28
N PHE A 31 12.05 -2.06 0.11
CA PHE A 31 11.58 -3.38 -0.32
C PHE A 31 11.96 -4.50 0.67
N GLY A 32 11.37 -5.67 0.48
CA GLY A 32 11.67 -6.89 1.22
C GLY A 32 10.89 -7.06 2.54
N THR A 33 11.05 -8.24 3.12
CA THR A 33 10.44 -8.63 4.41
C THR A 33 11.39 -8.28 5.56
N PRO A 34 10.89 -7.77 6.72
CA PRO A 34 9.49 -7.57 7.09
C PRO A 34 8.88 -6.21 6.69
N LEU A 35 9.60 -5.42 5.90
CA LEU A 35 9.30 -4.00 5.69
C LEU A 35 8.07 -3.73 4.81
N VAL A 36 7.82 -4.58 3.81
CA VAL A 36 6.73 -4.39 2.85
C VAL A 36 5.65 -5.44 3.07
N THR A 37 4.44 -4.97 3.37
CA THR A 37 3.24 -5.80 3.44
C THR A 37 2.56 -5.89 2.07
N VAL A 38 2.45 -4.77 1.36
CA VAL A 38 1.79 -4.63 0.05
C VAL A 38 2.39 -3.43 -0.70
N ALA A 39 2.25 -3.39 -2.02
CA ALA A 39 2.67 -2.29 -2.87
C ALA A 39 1.46 -1.52 -3.42
N ALA A 40 1.65 -0.24 -3.72
CA ALA A 40 0.65 0.60 -4.39
C ALA A 40 1.33 1.61 -5.33
N PRO A 41 0.59 2.23 -6.26
CA PRO A 41 1.14 3.28 -7.12
C PRO A 41 1.76 4.41 -6.30
N GLY A 42 2.94 4.91 -6.71
CA GLY A 42 3.60 6.02 -6.03
C GLY A 42 4.48 6.88 -6.93
N GLU A 43 4.38 6.73 -8.25
CA GLU A 43 5.07 7.58 -9.23
C GLU A 43 4.07 8.38 -10.05
N GLY A 44 4.30 9.68 -10.16
CA GLY A 44 3.46 10.57 -10.97
C GLY A 44 2.00 10.61 -10.49
N ILE A 45 1.77 10.44 -9.18
CA ILE A 45 0.42 10.44 -8.62
C ILE A 45 -0.09 11.88 -8.58
N VAL A 46 -1.14 12.15 -9.34
CA VAL A 46 -1.82 13.44 -9.30
C VAL A 46 -2.63 13.51 -8.01
N THR A 47 -2.36 14.53 -7.20
CA THR A 47 -3.02 14.75 -5.91
C THR A 47 -3.36 16.22 -5.72
N THR A 48 -4.23 16.50 -4.75
CA THR A 48 -4.58 17.87 -4.35
C THR A 48 -3.36 18.59 -3.80
N TYR A 49 -3.21 19.86 -4.16
CA TYR A 49 -2.08 20.70 -3.75
C TYR A 49 -2.58 22.02 -3.14
N PRO A 50 -1.86 22.62 -2.18
CA PRO A 50 -2.23 23.91 -1.60
C PRO A 50 -2.53 24.98 -2.66
N GLY A 51 -3.49 25.86 -2.37
CA GLY A 51 -3.99 26.85 -3.32
C GLY A 51 -5.12 26.36 -4.23
N GLY A 52 -5.69 25.18 -3.96
CA GLY A 52 -6.83 24.63 -4.70
C GLY A 52 -6.46 23.95 -6.02
N GLY A 53 -5.16 23.71 -6.24
CA GLY A 53 -4.64 23.08 -7.45
C GLY A 53 -4.40 21.59 -7.32
N TYR A 54 -3.78 21.03 -8.35
CA TYR A 54 -3.32 19.64 -8.40
C TYR A 54 -1.86 19.61 -8.83
N ALA A 55 -1.12 18.63 -8.33
CA ALA A 55 0.26 18.39 -8.73
C ALA A 55 0.54 16.89 -8.82
N ALA A 56 1.44 16.52 -9.73
CA ALA A 56 2.00 15.18 -9.76
C ALA A 56 3.09 15.04 -8.68
N ALA A 57 3.08 13.91 -7.98
CA ALA A 57 4.03 13.65 -6.90
C ALA A 57 4.55 12.21 -6.93
N TRP A 58 5.72 12.02 -6.29
CA TRP A 58 6.43 10.76 -6.22
C TRP A 58 6.78 10.44 -4.78
N GLY A 59 6.63 9.18 -4.38
CA GLY A 59 7.01 8.72 -3.05
C GLY A 59 6.07 7.66 -2.51
N THR A 60 6.58 6.83 -1.59
CA THR A 60 5.76 5.89 -0.82
C THR A 60 4.71 6.60 0.03
N SER A 61 4.91 7.88 0.37
CA SER A 61 3.90 8.76 0.98
C SER A 61 2.61 8.86 0.16
N TYR A 62 2.69 8.69 -1.17
CA TYR A 62 1.54 8.71 -2.07
C TYR A 62 0.98 7.31 -2.35
N SER A 63 1.76 6.26 -2.07
CA SER A 63 1.29 4.87 -2.06
C SER A 63 0.48 4.53 -0.81
N ALA A 64 0.92 5.02 0.36
CA ALA A 64 0.24 4.82 1.64
C ALA A 64 -1.27 5.15 1.63
N PRO A 65 -1.74 6.30 1.09
CA PRO A 65 -3.17 6.63 1.09
C PRO A 65 -4.02 5.70 0.23
N PHE A 66 -3.50 5.06 -0.83
CA PHE A 66 -4.24 4.04 -1.57
C PHE A 66 -4.60 2.84 -0.68
N VAL A 67 -3.64 2.38 0.13
CA VAL A 67 -3.85 1.27 1.05
C VAL A 67 -4.75 1.69 2.22
N ALA A 68 -4.58 2.91 2.75
CA ALA A 68 -5.47 3.45 3.78
C ALA A 68 -6.93 3.54 3.29
N GLY A 69 -7.15 3.99 2.05
CA GLY A 69 -8.47 4.01 1.42
C GLY A 69 -9.07 2.62 1.25
N ALA A 70 -8.27 1.63 0.84
CA ALA A 70 -8.71 0.25 0.77
C ALA A 70 -9.13 -0.31 2.14
N VAL A 71 -8.36 -0.03 3.19
CA VAL A 71 -8.72 -0.40 4.58
C VAL A 71 -10.03 0.26 4.99
N ALA A 72 -10.24 1.54 4.66
CA ALA A 72 -11.49 2.23 4.94
C ALA A 72 -12.69 1.59 4.22
N MET A 73 -12.52 1.15 2.97
CA MET A 73 -13.56 0.42 2.24
C MET A 73 -13.85 -0.96 2.85
N ILE A 74 -12.82 -1.68 3.30
CA ILE A 74 -12.97 -2.95 4.02
C ILE A 74 -13.78 -2.72 5.30
N ALA A 75 -13.43 -1.71 6.11
CA ALA A 75 -14.14 -1.37 7.33
C ALA A 75 -15.59 -0.91 7.09
N ASN A 76 -15.85 -0.22 5.97
CA ASN A 76 -17.20 0.14 5.58
C ASN A 76 -18.05 -1.08 5.20
N ARG A 77 -17.46 -2.05 4.49
CA ARG A 77 -18.15 -3.28 4.09
C ARG A 77 -18.37 -4.25 5.25
N HIS A 78 -17.42 -4.28 6.19
CA HIS A 78 -17.36 -5.20 7.33
C HIS A 78 -17.20 -4.41 8.64
N PRO A 79 -18.28 -3.92 9.26
CA PRO A 79 -18.20 -2.99 10.40
C PRO A 79 -17.46 -3.52 11.64
N ASN A 80 -17.34 -4.84 11.78
CA ASN A 80 -16.68 -5.49 12.91
C ASN A 80 -15.26 -5.98 12.59
N VAL A 81 -14.70 -5.60 11.43
CA VAL A 81 -13.36 -6.02 11.03
C VAL A 81 -12.30 -5.56 12.04
N THR A 82 -11.44 -6.48 12.46
CA THR A 82 -10.29 -6.17 13.31
C THR A 82 -9.13 -5.60 12.48
N PRO A 83 -8.20 -4.84 13.08
CA PRO A 83 -7.01 -4.35 12.36
C PRO A 83 -6.17 -5.47 11.73
N SER A 84 -6.09 -6.64 12.39
CA SER A 84 -5.39 -7.82 11.87
C SER A 84 -6.08 -8.41 10.64
N GLU A 85 -7.40 -8.52 10.65
CA GLU A 85 -8.18 -8.99 9.51
C GLU A 85 -8.10 -8.00 8.35
N ALA A 86 -8.18 -6.68 8.61
CA ALA A 86 -7.99 -5.66 7.59
C ALA A 86 -6.58 -5.74 6.96
N LYS A 87 -5.53 -5.94 7.78
CA LYS A 87 -4.15 -6.16 7.29
C LYS A 87 -4.06 -7.45 6.46
N ALA A 88 -4.74 -8.53 6.84
CA ALA A 88 -4.79 -9.76 6.06
C ALA A 88 -5.55 -9.59 4.74
N ALA A 89 -6.65 -8.82 4.76
CA ALA A 89 -7.46 -8.52 3.59
C ALA A 89 -6.66 -7.75 2.53
N VAL A 90 -5.93 -6.70 2.90
CA VAL A 90 -5.10 -5.95 1.92
C VAL A 90 -3.93 -6.75 1.35
N ARG A 91 -3.52 -7.84 2.01
CA ARG A 91 -2.54 -8.80 1.45
C ARG A 91 -3.13 -9.69 0.36
N ARG A 92 -4.45 -9.65 0.10
CA ARG A 92 -5.06 -10.28 -1.08
C ARG A 92 -4.82 -9.36 -2.28
N ALA A 93 -3.59 -9.41 -2.77
CA ALA A 93 -3.03 -8.52 -3.78
C ALA A 93 -2.68 -9.28 -5.06
N THR A 94 -2.42 -8.54 -6.14
CA THR A 94 -1.89 -9.09 -7.39
C THR A 94 -0.38 -9.31 -7.22
N PRO A 95 0.14 -10.55 -7.33
CA PRO A 95 1.55 -10.81 -7.10
C PRO A 95 2.48 -9.98 -7.98
N LEU A 96 3.58 -9.49 -7.39
CA LEU A 96 4.71 -8.86 -8.08
C LEU A 96 5.99 -9.66 -7.78
N THR A 97 7.16 -9.01 -7.84
CA THR A 97 8.41 -9.62 -7.39
C THR A 97 8.37 -9.93 -5.89
N PRO A 98 9.14 -10.94 -5.42
CA PRO A 98 9.14 -11.35 -4.01
C PRO A 98 9.43 -10.23 -3.00
N ASP A 99 10.14 -9.20 -3.43
CA ASP A 99 10.53 -8.08 -2.58
C ASP A 99 9.42 -7.03 -2.37
N MET A 100 8.23 -7.24 -2.96
CA MET A 100 7.10 -6.29 -2.91
C MET A 100 5.98 -6.75 -1.98
N GLY A 101 6.31 -7.55 -0.97
CA GLY A 101 5.34 -8.09 -0.02
C GLY A 101 4.32 -9.00 -0.70
N ALA A 102 3.02 -8.76 -0.45
CA ALA A 102 1.95 -9.49 -1.13
C ALA A 102 1.76 -9.11 -2.62
N GLY A 103 2.46 -8.07 -3.11
CA GLY A 103 2.31 -7.55 -4.46
C GLY A 103 1.48 -6.27 -4.52
N LEU A 104 0.95 -5.94 -5.70
CA LEU A 104 0.17 -4.74 -5.96
C LEU A 104 -1.22 -4.84 -5.34
N LEU A 105 -1.61 -3.84 -4.55
CA LEU A 105 -2.95 -3.70 -3.97
C LEU A 105 -4.03 -3.99 -5.03
N ASN A 106 -4.90 -4.96 -4.72
CA ASN A 106 -6.03 -5.33 -5.57
C ASN A 106 -7.31 -5.09 -4.78
N LEU A 107 -7.95 -3.94 -5.03
CA LEU A 107 -9.10 -3.49 -4.25
C LEU A 107 -10.28 -4.49 -4.28
N PRO A 108 -10.70 -5.05 -5.44
CA PRO A 108 -11.71 -6.10 -5.47
C PRO A 108 -11.38 -7.31 -4.60
N LEU A 109 -10.15 -7.84 -4.68
CA LEU A 109 -9.75 -9.01 -3.90
C LEU A 109 -9.67 -8.72 -2.40
N ALA A 110 -9.23 -7.51 -2.04
CA ALA A 110 -9.09 -7.07 -0.66
C ALA A 110 -10.45 -6.83 0.01
N VAL A 111 -11.37 -6.13 -0.64
CA VAL A 111 -12.71 -5.82 -0.09
C VAL A 111 -13.60 -7.08 -0.02
N ALA A 112 -13.41 -8.02 -0.94
CA ALA A 112 -14.12 -9.31 -0.95
C ALA A 112 -13.52 -10.35 0.02
N ALA A 113 -12.52 -10.01 0.83
CA ALA A 113 -11.93 -10.93 1.79
C ALA A 113 -13.01 -11.43 2.78
N PRO A 114 -13.09 -12.76 3.01
CA PRO A 114 -13.90 -13.29 4.11
C PRO A 114 -13.30 -12.78 5.43
N GLN A 115 -14.18 -12.38 6.35
CA GLN A 115 -13.84 -11.98 7.72
C GLN A 115 -14.22 -13.11 8.66
#